data_AF-A0A917DLF3-F1
#
_entry.id   AF-A0A917DLF3-F1
#
_cell.length_a   1.000
_cell.length_b   1.000
_cell.length_c   1.000
_cell.angle_alpha   90.00
_cell.angle_beta   90.00
_cell.angle_gamma   90.00
#
_symmetry.space_group_name_H-M   'P 1'
#
loop_
_entity.id
_entity.type
_entity.pdbx_description
1 polymer ?
#
loop_
_entity_poly.entity_id
_entity_poly.type
_entity_poly.pdbx_seq_one_letter_code
_entity_poly.pdbx_strand_id
1 'polypeptide(L)' 'MQYRFITPNRIGKWYPELKLAMKQAAAIGAGYYDKASGQFFKYRDTQLQVRNSPDDDAPLAA' A
#
# COMPACT_ATOMS: atom_id res chain seq x y z
N MET A 1 13.14 1.43 -0.17
CA MET A 1 11.88 0.85 -0.67
C MET A 1 10.75 1.11 0.31
N GLN A 2 9.63 1.62 -0.16
CA GLN A 2 8.41 1.89 0.59
C GLN A 2 7.19 1.33 -0.16
N TYR A 3 6.14 1.03 0.57
CA TYR A 3 4.93 0.36 0.06
C TYR A 3 3.70 1.11 0.55
N ARG A 4 2.72 1.34 -0.33
CA ARG A 4 1.39 1.84 0.06
C ARG A 4 0.31 1.17 -0.76
N PHE A 5 -0.88 1.09 -0.19
CA PHE A 5 -2.08 0.63 -0.89
C PHE A 5 -3.01 1.81 -1.16
N ILE A 6 -3.57 1.84 -2.36
CA ILE A 6 -4.52 2.86 -2.81
C ILE A 6 -5.83 2.16 -3.13
N THR A 7 -6.92 2.76 -2.67
CA THR A 7 -8.30 2.40 -2.98
C THR A 7 -8.99 3.58 -3.64
N PRO A 8 -10.14 3.41 -4.30
CA PRO A 8 -10.87 4.51 -4.93
C PRO A 8 -11.19 5.66 -3.97
N ASN A 9 -11.46 5.34 -2.70
CA ASN A 9 -11.92 6.32 -1.70
C ASN A 9 -10.83 6.74 -0.71
N ARG A 10 -9.73 5.98 -0.58
CA ARG A 10 -8.70 6.18 0.44
C ARG A 10 -7.31 5.83 -0.06
N ILE A 11 -6.34 6.64 0.31
CA ILE A 11 -4.92 6.43 0.01
C ILE A 11 -4.19 6.11 1.32
N GLY A 12 -3.50 4.97 1.35
CA GLY A 12 -2.64 4.58 2.46
C GLY A 12 -1.35 5.39 2.52
N LYS A 13 -0.74 5.44 3.71
CA LYS A 13 0.59 6.05 3.87
C LYS A 13 1.67 5.16 3.26
N TRP A 14 2.83 5.75 2.99
CA TRP A 14 4.03 5.00 2.66
C TRP A 14 4.58 4.30 3.90
N TYR A 15 4.77 2.99 3.81
CA TYR A 15 5.35 2.17 4.88
C TYR A 15 6.66 1.54 4.42
N PRO A 16 7.66 1.40 5.31
CA PRO A 16 8.95 0.80 4.96
C PRO A 16 8.86 -0.72 4.69
N GLU A 17 7.83 -1.39 5.21
CA GLU A 17 7.65 -2.83 5.10
C GLU A 17 6.34 -3.19 4.40
N LEU A 18 6.41 -4.15 3.47
CA LEU A 18 5.23 -4.64 2.74
C LEU A 18 4.18 -5.25 3.69
N LYS A 19 4.62 -5.99 4.71
CA LYS A 19 3.73 -6.60 5.70
C LYS A 19 2.98 -5.54 6.53
N LEU A 20 3.65 -4.43 6.84
CA LEU A 20 3.01 -3.31 7.53
C LEU A 20 2.00 -2.63 6.60
N ALA A 21 2.38 -2.40 5.34
CA ALA A 21 1.47 -1.84 4.33
C ALA A 21 0.22 -2.70 4.15
N MET A 22 0.34 -4.03 4.09
CA MET A 22 -0.79 -4.96 3.97
C MET A 22 -1.73 -4.92 5.19
N LYS A 23 -1.18 -4.87 6.40
CA LYS A 23 -1.99 -4.74 7.63
C LYS A 23 -2.78 -3.43 7.65
N GLN A 24 -2.13 -2.33 7.25
CA GLN A 24 -2.76 -1.00 7.21
C GLN A 24 -3.78 -0.91 6.06
N ALA A 25 -3.49 -1.55 4.93
CA ALA A 25 -4.40 -1.70 3.80
C ALA A 25 -5.69 -2.42 4.21
N ALA A 26 -5.58 -3.50 4.98
CA ALA A 26 -6.75 -4.18 5.52
C ALA A 26 -7.59 -3.27 6.44
N ALA A 27 -6.94 -2.44 7.27
CA ALA A 27 -7.63 -1.51 8.16
C ALA A 27 -8.39 -0.38 7.42
N ILE A 28 -7.88 0.07 6.27
CA ILE A 28 -8.55 1.11 5.46
C ILE A 28 -9.62 0.57 4.50
N GLY A 29 -9.79 -0.75 4.42
CA GLY A 29 -10.75 -1.40 3.52
C GLY A 29 -10.21 -1.69 2.11
N ALA A 30 -8.89 -1.73 1.93
CA ALA A 30 -8.26 -2.07 0.66
C ALA A 30 -8.23 -3.58 0.36
N GLY A 31 -8.54 -4.41 1.34
CA GLY A 31 -8.51 -5.85 1.17
C GLY A 31 -8.60 -6.59 2.49
N TYR A 32 -8.42 -7.89 2.41
CA TYR A 32 -8.36 -8.78 3.55
C TYR A 32 -6.93 -9.27 3.76
N TYR A 33 -6.39 -9.11 4.97
CA TYR A 33 -5.10 -9.68 5.36
C TYR A 33 -5.34 -10.96 6.15
N ASP A 34 -5.02 -12.09 5.55
CA ASP A 34 -5.08 -13.38 6.22
C ASP A 34 -3.86 -13.53 7.14
N LYS A 35 -4.11 -13.51 8.46
CA LYS A 35 -3.03 -13.62 9.46
C LYS A 35 -2.44 -15.02 9.54
N ALA A 36 -3.20 -16.05 9.17
CA ALA A 36 -2.78 -17.45 9.25
C ALA A 36 -1.79 -17.79 8.13
N SER A 37 -2.10 -17.42 6.89
CA SER A 37 -1.24 -17.67 5.71
C SER A 37 -0.26 -16.52 5.45
N GLY A 38 -0.45 -15.36 6.06
CA GLY A 38 0.36 -14.16 5.83
C GLY A 38 0.10 -13.51 4.46
N GLN A 39 -1.02 -13.84 3.83
CA GLN A 39 -1.34 -13.45 2.46
C GLN A 39 -2.36 -12.30 2.45
N PHE A 40 -2.19 -11.38 1.51
CA PHE A 40 -3.09 -10.23 1.37
C PHE A 40 -3.93 -10.36 0.11
N PHE A 41 -5.24 -10.32 0.29
CA PHE A 41 -6.23 -10.36 -0.78
C PHE A 41 -6.76 -8.96 -1.02
N LYS A 42 -6.28 -8.33 -2.09
CA LYS A 42 -6.72 -6.99 -2.48
C LYS A 42 -8.17 -7.02 -2.99
N TYR A 43 -8.97 -6.02 -2.59
CA TYR A 43 -10.31 -5.84 -3.15
C TYR A 43 -10.25 -5.21 -4.54
N ARG A 44 -11.39 -5.23 -5.24
CA ARG A 44 -11.53 -4.61 -6.57
C ARG A 44 -11.08 -3.14 -6.49
N ASP A 45 -10.36 -2.69 -7.50
CA ASP A 45 -9.78 -1.34 -7.59
C ASP A 45 -8.69 -1.00 -6.56
N THR A 46 -8.22 -1.97 -5.77
CA THR A 46 -7.06 -1.75 -4.90
C THR A 46 -5.76 -1.95 -5.66
N GLN A 47 -4.85 -0.96 -5.54
CA GLN A 47 -3.54 -0.98 -6.16
C GLN A 47 -2.42 -0.91 -5.10
N LEU A 48 -1.38 -1.72 -5.30
CA LEU A 48 -0.13 -1.62 -4.55
C LEU A 48 0.80 -0.68 -5.30
N GLN A 49 1.29 0.34 -4.62
CA GLN A 49 2.41 1.14 -5.10
C GLN A 49 3.66 0.81 -4.31
N VAL A 50 4.78 0.75 -5.03
CA VAL A 50 6.11 0.51 -4.49
C VAL A 50 7.00 1.67 -4.92
N ARG A 51 7.77 2.20 -3.97
CA ARG A 51 8.66 3.33 -4.18
C ARG A 51 10.08 2.93 -3.80
N ASN A 52 11.05 3.05 -4.70
CA ASN A 52 12.40 2.60 -4.41
C ASN A 52 13.16 3.61 -3.52
N SER A 53 12.99 4.90 -3.80
CA SER A 53 13.64 6.02 -3.11
C SER A 53 12.64 7.09 -2.66
N PRO A 54 12.83 7.74 -1.50
CA PRO A 54 11.95 8.82 -0.99
C PRO A 54 12.04 10.12 -1.81
N ASP A 55 12.66 10.10 -2.99
CA ASP A 55 12.72 11.16 -4.00
C ASP A 55 11.82 10.89 -5.23
N ASP A 56 11.28 9.66 -5.38
CA ASP A 56 10.50 9.25 -6.58
C ASP A 56 9.14 9.97 -6.78
N ASP A 57 8.51 10.49 -5.72
CA ASP A 57 7.30 11.34 -5.75
C ASP A 57 7.65 12.83 -5.93
N ALA A 58 8.91 13.23 -6.06
CA ALA A 58 9.22 14.61 -6.38
C ALA A 58 8.61 14.92 -7.76
N PRO A 59 7.64 15.84 -7.88
CA PRO A 59 7.23 16.29 -9.20
C PRO A 59 8.50 16.80 -9.85
N LEU A 60 8.82 16.31 -11.05
CA LEU A 60 9.89 16.84 -11.88
C LEU A 60 9.73 18.37 -11.88
N ALA A 61 10.53 19.07 -11.08
CA ALA A 61 10.48 20.52 -11.00
C ALA A 61 10.92 21.00 -12.38
N ALA A 62 9.97 21.54 -13.12
CA ALA A 62 10.15 22.10 -14.46
C ALA A 62 10.95 23.41 -14.40
#